data_AF-A0A379A058-F1
#
_entry.id   AF-A0A379A058-F1
#
_cell.length_a   1.000
_cell.length_b   1.000
_cell.length_c   1.000
_cell.angle_alpha   90.00
_cell.angle_beta   90.00
_cell.angle_gamma   90.00
#
_symmetry.space_group_name_H-M   'P 1'
#
loop_
_entity.id
_entity.type
_entity.pdbx_description
1 polymer ?
#
loop_
_entity_poly.entity_id
_entity_poly.type
_entity_poly.pdbx_seq_one_letter_code
_entity_poly.pdbx_strand_id
1 'polypeptide(L)'
;MQIALLLCVLAVPQMAEASDTQTLTEQEISGLREVVQRCWMPPQLQAGTSAEVKVRIRLTPSGELDGTPQVVEAADGEAGQLLAQSTIRAVQRCAPYSLPEAKYEAWREIVINFVHQ
;
A
#
# COMPACT_ATOMS: atom_id res chain seq x y z
N MET A 1 60.99 0.81 8.51
CA MET A 1 59.96 -0.11 7.97
C MET A 1 58.69 0.12 8.80
N GLN A 2 58.01 1.27 8.71
CA GLN A 2 57.00 1.65 7.68
C GLN A 2 56.13 0.44 7.35
N ILE A 3 54.86 0.39 7.77
CA ILE A 3 53.73 1.02 7.06
C ILE A 3 52.72 1.65 8.03
N ALA A 4 52.48 2.94 7.84
CA ALA A 4 51.42 3.74 8.44
C ALA A 4 50.13 3.66 7.59
N LEU A 5 49.01 4.01 8.24
CA LEU A 5 47.70 4.35 7.67
C LEU A 5 47.75 4.93 6.25
N LEU A 6 46.88 4.45 5.36
CA LEU A 6 46.23 5.23 4.29
C LEU A 6 45.01 4.41 3.81
N LEU A 7 43.79 4.66 4.29
CA LEU A 7 42.85 5.65 3.75
C LEU A 7 42.76 5.64 2.22
N CYS A 8 41.83 4.83 1.70
CA CYS A 8 40.94 5.12 0.57
C CYS A 8 39.94 3.95 0.54
N VAL A 9 38.87 4.00 1.33
CA VAL A 9 37.62 4.61 0.87
C VAL A 9 37.33 4.18 -0.58
N LEU A 10 36.82 2.96 -0.74
CA LEU A 10 35.74 2.76 -1.70
C LEU A 10 34.43 2.80 -0.89
N ALA A 11 34.23 3.93 -0.19
CA ALA A 11 32.89 4.44 -0.11
C ALA A 11 32.50 4.71 -1.57
N VAL A 12 31.72 3.80 -2.16
CA VAL A 12 30.85 4.20 -3.24
C VAL A 12 30.02 5.33 -2.62
N PRO A 13 30.15 6.58 -3.08
CA PRO A 13 29.18 7.56 -2.67
C PRO A 13 27.89 7.10 -3.33
N GLN A 14 26.95 6.59 -2.53
CA GLN A 14 25.55 6.51 -2.95
C GLN A 14 25.09 7.97 -3.09
N MET A 15 25.48 8.60 -4.19
CA MET A 15 24.83 9.79 -4.71
C MET A 15 23.58 9.31 -5.43
N ALA A 16 22.48 10.03 -5.19
CA ALA A 16 21.09 9.70 -5.49
C ALA A 16 20.49 8.73 -4.46
N GLU A 17 19.43 9.10 -3.74
CA GLU A 17 18.22 9.69 -4.31
C GLU A 17 17.71 10.88 -3.49
N ALA A 18 17.84 12.08 -4.05
CA ALA A 18 16.94 13.16 -3.72
C ALA A 18 15.61 12.90 -4.47
N SER A 19 14.62 12.31 -3.81
CA SER A 19 13.18 12.64 -3.96
C SER A 19 12.31 11.86 -2.95
N ASP A 20 12.51 12.05 -1.65
CA ASP A 20 11.69 11.41 -0.60
C ASP A 20 10.34 12.14 -0.35
N THR A 21 9.91 13.00 -1.28
CA THR A 21 8.65 13.74 -1.17
C THR A 21 7.56 13.19 -2.09
N GLN A 22 7.90 12.31 -3.04
CA GLN A 22 6.97 11.83 -4.07
C GLN A 22 6.64 10.34 -3.98
N THR A 23 7.21 9.62 -3.01
CA THR A 23 6.88 8.22 -2.73
C THR A 23 6.26 8.14 -1.36
N LEU A 24 5.15 7.40 -1.22
CA LEU A 24 4.62 7.09 0.10
C LEU A 24 5.59 6.16 0.82
N THR A 25 5.90 6.48 2.07
CA THR A 25 6.64 5.59 2.95
C THR A 25 5.78 4.37 3.29
N GLU A 26 6.40 3.24 3.61
CA GLU A 26 5.69 2.05 4.09
C GLU A 26 4.81 2.34 5.32
N GLN A 27 5.21 3.31 6.16
CA GLN A 27 4.42 3.76 7.31
C GLN A 27 3.12 4.45 6.87
N GLU A 28 3.16 5.28 5.83
CA GLU A 28 1.97 5.95 5.28
C GLU A 28 1.05 4.94 4.58
N ILE A 29 1.61 3.99 3.82
CA ILE A 29 0.84 2.88 3.22
C ILE A 29 0.20 2.02 4.32
N SER A 30 0.93 1.74 5.41
CA SER A 30 0.38 1.03 6.56
C SER A 30 -0.77 1.77 7.20
N GLY A 31 -0.66 3.09 7.40
CA GLY A 31 -1.74 3.91 7.95
C GLY A 31 -3.02 3.83 7.11
N LEU A 32 -2.89 3.84 5.79
CA LEU A 32 -4.03 3.64 4.90
C LEU A 32 -4.61 2.23 4.99
N ARG A 33 -3.75 1.19 5.03
CA ARG A 33 -4.17 -0.19 5.21
C ARG A 33 -4.94 -0.37 6.52
N GLU A 34 -4.47 0.23 7.60
CA GLU A 34 -5.11 0.22 8.92
C GLU A 34 -6.48 0.90 8.89
N VAL A 35 -6.62 2.03 8.20
CA VAL A 35 -7.92 2.69 7.99
C VAL A 35 -8.88 1.70 7.33
N VAL A 36 -8.49 1.12 6.18
CA VAL A 36 -9.34 0.16 5.45
C VAL A 36 -9.69 -1.05 6.32
N GLN A 37 -8.75 -1.59 7.09
CA GLN A 37 -8.98 -2.71 8.00
C GLN A 37 -10.05 -2.40 9.05
N ARG A 38 -10.15 -1.16 9.56
CA ARG A 38 -11.23 -0.76 10.49
C ARG A 38 -12.62 -0.81 9.86
N CYS A 39 -12.73 -0.60 8.55
CA CYS A 39 -13.99 -0.71 7.82
C CYS A 39 -14.28 -2.12 7.31
N TRP A 40 -13.31 -3.02 7.39
CA TRP A 40 -13.36 -4.31 6.72
C TRP A 40 -14.27 -5.28 7.45
N MET A 41 -15.25 -5.81 6.72
CA MET A 41 -16.05 -6.95 7.14
C MET A 41 -15.61 -8.16 6.30
N PRO A 42 -14.57 -8.90 6.72
CA PRO A 42 -14.04 -10.01 5.93
C PRO A 42 -15.13 -11.07 5.70
N PRO A 43 -15.13 -11.72 4.53
CA PRO A 43 -16.07 -12.79 4.25
C PRO A 43 -15.79 -14.00 5.13
N GLN A 44 -16.80 -14.82 5.41
CA GLN A 44 -16.55 -16.15 5.95
C GLN A 44 -15.82 -16.98 4.88
N LEU A 45 -14.59 -17.41 5.19
CA LEU A 45 -13.85 -18.39 4.41
C LEU A 45 -13.86 -19.74 5.12
N GLN A 46 -13.54 -20.81 4.38
CA GLN A 46 -13.34 -22.14 4.97
C GLN A 46 -12.14 -22.10 5.92
N ALA A 47 -12.23 -22.80 7.06
CA ALA A 47 -11.17 -22.82 8.05
C ALA A 47 -9.82 -23.25 7.43
N GLY A 48 -8.75 -22.49 7.71
CA GLY A 48 -7.42 -22.73 7.17
C GLY A 48 -7.19 -22.20 5.74
N THR A 49 -8.16 -21.48 5.17
CA THR A 49 -8.01 -20.83 3.87
C THR A 49 -7.39 -19.45 4.02
N SER A 50 -6.18 -19.27 3.49
CA SER A 50 -5.57 -17.95 3.32
C SER A 50 -5.84 -17.45 1.90
N ALA A 51 -6.22 -16.19 1.77
CA ALA A 51 -6.41 -15.53 0.47
C ALA A 51 -5.85 -14.11 0.51
N GLU A 52 -5.41 -13.62 -0.64
CA GLU A 52 -4.93 -12.26 -0.81
C GLU A 52 -5.59 -11.57 -2.01
N VAL A 53 -5.63 -10.23 -1.96
CA VAL A 53 -6.13 -9.39 -3.03
C VAL A 53 -5.36 -8.06 -3.08
N LYS A 54 -4.93 -7.69 -4.28
CA LYS A 54 -4.35 -6.37 -4.59
C LYS A 54 -5.40 -5.48 -5.20
N VAL A 55 -5.61 -4.31 -4.60
CA VAL A 55 -6.61 -3.34 -5.05
C VAL A 55 -5.92 -2.02 -5.40
N ARG A 56 -6.21 -1.52 -6.60
CA ARG A 56 -5.89 -0.15 -7.03
C ARG A 56 -6.94 0.80 -6.51
N ILE A 57 -6.49 1.83 -5.81
CA ILE A 57 -7.31 2.90 -5.26
C ILE A 57 -6.84 4.20 -5.91
N ARG A 58 -7.78 5.01 -6.39
CA ARG A 58 -7.52 6.38 -6.83
C ARG A 58 -8.24 7.34 -5.92
N LEU A 59 -7.57 8.42 -5.55
CA LEU A 59 -8.08 9.41 -4.60
C LEU A 59 -7.96 10.82 -5.18
N THR A 60 -8.93 11.66 -4.84
CA THR A 60 -8.87 13.10 -5.06
C THR A 60 -7.94 13.76 -4.03
N PRO A 61 -7.53 15.03 -4.20
CA PRO A 61 -6.77 15.74 -3.18
C PRO A 61 -7.48 15.86 -1.83
N SER A 62 -8.82 15.78 -1.81
CA SER A 62 -9.62 15.78 -0.58
C SER A 62 -9.71 14.41 0.10
N GLY A 63 -9.05 13.38 -0.45
CA GLY A 63 -9.10 12.01 0.06
C GLY A 63 -10.35 11.22 -0.34
N GLU A 64 -11.20 11.78 -1.19
CA GLU A 64 -12.38 11.09 -1.73
C GLU A 64 -11.96 10.07 -2.78
N LEU A 65 -12.77 9.03 -2.99
CA LEU A 65 -12.52 8.07 -4.07
C LEU A 65 -12.75 8.69 -5.44
N ASP A 66 -11.71 8.63 -6.28
CA ASP A 66 -11.80 8.99 -7.70
C ASP A 66 -12.25 7.77 -8.53
N GLY A 67 -13.54 7.47 -8.38
CA GLY A 67 -14.22 6.34 -9.00
C GLY A 67 -14.17 5.06 -8.17
N THR A 68 -14.54 3.93 -8.78
CA THR A 68 -14.59 2.65 -8.09
C THR A 68 -13.19 2.04 -7.94
N PRO A 69 -12.79 1.58 -6.73
CA PRO A 69 -11.56 0.82 -6.56
C PRO A 69 -11.54 -0.41 -7.48
N GLN A 70 -10.37 -0.80 -7.96
CA GLN A 70 -10.24 -1.87 -8.96
C GLN A 70 -9.39 -3.01 -8.43
N VAL A 71 -9.84 -4.25 -8.65
CA VAL A 71 -9.03 -5.43 -8.34
C VAL A 71 -7.93 -5.54 -9.40
N VAL A 72 -6.68 -5.54 -8.96
CA VAL A 72 -5.51 -5.74 -9.82
C VAL A 72 -5.17 -7.23 -9.90
N GLU A 73 -5.23 -7.91 -8.75
CA GLU A 73 -4.91 -9.33 -8.59
C GLU A 73 -5.70 -9.87 -7.41
N ALA A 74 -6.13 -11.12 -7.48
CA ALA A 74 -6.79 -11.83 -6.39
C ALA A 74 -6.36 -13.29 -6.42
N ALA A 75 -6.37 -13.94 -5.26
CA ALA A 75 -6.23 -15.39 -5.18
C ALA A 75 -7.26 -16.11 -6.06
N ASP A 76 -6.91 -17.28 -6.57
CA ASP A 76 -7.81 -18.07 -7.40
C ASP A 76 -9.00 -18.63 -6.62
N GLY A 77 -10.09 -18.91 -7.34
CA GLY A 77 -11.28 -19.58 -6.80
C GLY A 77 -12.20 -18.68 -5.98
N GLU A 78 -13.14 -19.31 -5.27
CA GLU A 78 -14.21 -18.64 -4.53
C GLU A 78 -13.67 -17.73 -3.42
N ALA A 79 -12.63 -18.16 -2.70
CA ALA A 79 -12.05 -17.41 -1.60
C ALA A 79 -11.53 -16.03 -2.04
N GLY A 80 -10.76 -15.98 -3.14
CA GLY A 80 -10.27 -14.71 -3.67
C GLY A 80 -11.38 -13.83 -4.25
N GLN A 81 -12.42 -14.41 -4.86
CA GLN A 81 -13.58 -13.66 -5.33
C GLN A 81 -14.35 -13.01 -4.17
N LEU A 82 -14.61 -13.76 -3.10
CA LEU A 82 -15.28 -13.24 -1.90
C LEU A 82 -14.42 -12.17 -1.20
N LEU A 83 -13.11 -12.41 -1.10
CA LEU A 83 -12.17 -11.48 -0.50
C LEU A 83 -12.13 -10.18 -1.29
N ALA A 84 -11.99 -10.25 -2.62
CA ALA A 84 -11.97 -9.10 -3.49
C ALA A 84 -13.23 -8.24 -3.35
N GLN A 85 -14.41 -8.85 -3.40
CA GLN A 85 -15.68 -8.14 -3.21
C GLN A 85 -15.76 -7.46 -1.84
N SER A 86 -15.30 -8.13 -0.79
CA SER A 86 -15.27 -7.55 0.56
C SER A 86 -14.29 -6.38 0.68
N THR A 87 -13.09 -6.50 0.12
CA THR A 87 -12.08 -5.45 0.14
C THR A 87 -12.54 -4.21 -0.61
N ILE A 88 -13.17 -4.34 -1.78
CA ILE A 88 -13.74 -3.20 -2.51
C ILE A 88 -14.75 -2.44 -1.64
N ARG A 89 -15.66 -3.15 -0.95
CA ARG A 89 -16.62 -2.52 -0.03
C ARG A 89 -15.94 -1.83 1.16
N ALA A 90 -14.88 -2.45 1.71
CA ALA A 90 -14.13 -1.87 2.82
C ALA A 90 -13.46 -0.55 2.42
N VAL A 91 -12.83 -0.52 1.23
CA VAL A 91 -12.24 0.70 0.67
C VAL A 91 -13.30 1.79 0.49
N GLN A 92 -14.44 1.44 -0.13
CA GLN A 92 -15.54 2.39 -0.34
C GLN A 92 -16.11 2.96 0.95
N ARG A 93 -16.27 2.14 1.99
CA ARG A 93 -16.84 2.55 3.28
C ARG A 93 -15.96 3.51 4.06
N CYS A 94 -14.65 3.43 3.85
CA CYS A 94 -13.67 4.19 4.63
C CYS A 94 -13.29 5.53 4.01
N ALA A 95 -13.78 5.84 2.81
CA ALA A 95 -13.61 7.16 2.24
C ALA A 95 -14.43 8.21 3.03
N PRO A 96 -13.92 9.45 3.17
CA PRO A 96 -12.65 9.95 2.65
C PRO A 96 -11.42 9.57 3.51
N TYR A 97 -10.26 9.53 2.87
CA TYR A 97 -8.97 9.22 3.50
C TYR A 97 -8.16 10.47 3.85
N SER A 98 -7.64 10.53 5.07
CA SER A 98 -6.77 11.63 5.50
C SER A 98 -5.30 11.27 5.22
N LEU A 99 -4.74 11.81 4.14
CA LEU A 99 -3.34 11.62 3.73
C LEU A 99 -2.61 12.97 3.63
N PRO A 100 -1.27 13.01 3.78
CA PRO A 100 -0.53 14.27 3.69
C PRO A 100 -0.63 14.91 2.29
N GLU A 101 -1.28 16.07 2.18
CA GLU A 101 -1.49 16.79 0.91
C GLU A 101 -0.19 17.05 0.15
N ALA A 102 0.91 17.33 0.87
CA ALA A 102 2.23 17.58 0.29
C ALA A 102 2.76 16.43 -0.58
N LYS A 103 2.20 15.22 -0.43
CA LYS A 103 2.60 14.02 -1.17
C LYS A 103 1.54 13.54 -2.15
N TYR A 104 0.58 14.38 -2.56
CA TYR A 104 -0.56 13.95 -3.38
C TYR A 104 -0.18 13.10 -4.60
N GLU A 105 0.84 13.51 -5.37
CA GLU A 105 1.29 12.74 -6.54
C GLU A 105 1.76 11.32 -6.19
N ALA A 106 2.21 11.09 -4.96
CA ALA A 106 2.62 9.77 -4.45
C ALA A 106 1.44 8.84 -4.17
N TRP A 107 0.25 9.40 -3.87
CA TRP A 107 -0.86 8.64 -3.30
C TRP A 107 -2.19 8.78 -4.04
N ARG A 108 -2.27 9.65 -5.04
CA ARG A 108 -3.43 9.81 -5.93
C ARG A 108 -3.85 8.52 -6.62
N GLU A 109 -2.90 7.60 -6.85
CA GLU A 109 -3.15 6.25 -7.34
C GLU A 109 -2.16 5.27 -6.67
N ILE A 110 -2.69 4.25 -6.01
CA ILE A 110 -1.91 3.30 -5.22
C ILE A 110 -2.49 1.90 -5.33
N VAL A 111 -1.62 0.89 -5.26
CA VAL A 111 -2.01 -0.52 -5.23
C VAL A 111 -1.65 -1.09 -3.87
N ILE A 112 -2.64 -1.61 -3.16
CA ILE A 112 -2.46 -2.15 -1.80
C ILE A 112 -2.81 -3.63 -1.79
N ASN A 113 -1.93 -4.44 -1.19
CA ASN A 113 -2.21 -5.85 -0.91
C ASN A 113 -2.94 -6.00 0.44
N PHE A 114 -4.00 -6.80 0.44
CA PHE A 114 -4.76 -7.20 1.62
C PHE A 114 -4.75 -8.72 1.71
N VAL A 115 -4.33 -9.24 2.87
CA VAL A 115 -4.25 -10.68 3.15
C VAL A 115 -5.22 -11.01 4.28
N HIS A 116 -5.98 -12.10 4.13
CA HIS A 116 -6.83 -12.68 5.16
C HIS A 116 -6.45 -14.15 5.38
N GLN A 117 -6.33 -14.56 6.64
CA GLN A 117 -5.93 -15.90 7.09
C GLN A 117 -6.98 -16.50 8.02
#